data_AF-A0ABD3XQX7-F1
#
_entry.id   AF-A0ABD3XQX7-F1
#
_cell.length_a   1.000
_cell.length_b   1.000
_cell.length_c   1.000
_cell.angle_alpha   90.00
_cell.angle_beta   90.00
_cell.angle_gamma   90.00
#
_symmetry.space_group_name_H-M   'P 1'
#
loop_
_entity.id
_entity.type
_entity.pdbx_description
1 polymer ?
#
loop_
_entity_poly.entity_id
_entity_poly.type
_entity_poly.pdbx_seq_one_letter_code
_entity_poly.pdbx_strand_id
1 'polypeptide(L)'
;MKCTSSPARPVPSIKWFLQASDGTNASTFIANITEMNKTNTDGLHVTESEITIILKRGQTYSIYCAGNIDGQQAVNSANVHLFAL
;
A
#
# COMPACT_ATOMS: atom_id res chain seq x y z
N MET A 1 7.90 -0.59 -2.92
CA MET A 1 7.04 0.59 -3.18
C MET A 1 6.71 1.25 -1.87
N LYS A 2 6.60 2.58 -1.83
CA LYS A 2 6.34 3.32 -0.60
C LYS A 2 4.97 3.98 -0.64
N CYS A 3 4.31 4.01 0.51
CA CYS A 3 3.05 4.68 0.73
C CYS A 3 3.15 5.52 2.00
N THR A 4 2.57 6.71 1.97
CA THR A 4 2.48 7.60 3.12
C THR A 4 1.03 7.96 3.32
N SER A 5 0.55 7.80 4.54
CA SER A 5 -0.80 8.22 4.93
C SER A 5 -0.89 9.73 5.08
N SER A 6 -2.12 10.26 5.03
CA SER A 6 -2.35 11.65 5.41
C SER A 6 -2.17 11.83 6.93
N PRO A 7 -1.68 12.99 7.40
CA PRO A 7 -1.56 13.27 8.83
C PRO A 7 -2.91 13.17 9.54
N ALA A 8 -2.99 12.43 10.64
CA ALA A 8 -4.25 12.18 11.35
C ALA A 8 -4.08 11.93 12.86
N ARG A 9 -5.21 11.93 13.57
CA ARG A 9 -5.35 11.46 14.96
C ARG A 9 -6.65 10.64 15.07
N PRO A 10 -6.63 9.37 15.53
CA PRO A 10 -5.48 8.61 16.04
C PRO A 10 -4.46 8.22 14.95
N VAL A 11 -3.41 7.47 15.32
CA VAL A 11 -2.36 7.01 14.38
C VAL A 11 -3.00 6.24 13.21
N PRO A 12 -2.82 6.67 11.95
CA PRO A 12 -3.37 5.95 10.80
C PRO A 12 -2.65 4.61 10.60
N SER A 13 -3.33 3.60 10.09
CA SER A 13 -2.70 2.36 9.59
C SER A 13 -2.64 2.37 8.07
N ILE A 14 -1.66 1.70 7.45
CA ILE A 14 -1.65 1.53 6.00
C ILE A 14 -2.13 0.12 5.65
N LYS A 15 -3.03 0.01 4.67
CA LYS A 15 -3.42 -1.26 4.07
C LYS A 15 -2.99 -1.29 2.63
N TRP A 16 -2.32 -2.37 2.24
CA TRP A 16 -1.97 -2.64 0.85
C TRP A 16 -2.96 -3.59 0.23
N PHE A 17 -3.25 -3.34 -1.05
CA PHE A 17 -4.13 -4.14 -1.84
C PHE A 17 -3.49 -4.40 -3.20
N LEU A 18 -3.68 -5.61 -3.67
CA LEU A 18 -3.09 -6.12 -4.89
C LEU A 18 -4.17 -6.86 -5.66
N GLN A 19 -4.38 -6.47 -6.91
CA GLN A 19 -5.36 -7.09 -7.78
C GLN A 19 -4.70 -7.43 -9.11
N ALA A 20 -4.77 -8.69 -9.51
CA ALA A 20 -4.36 -9.08 -10.85
C ALA A 20 -5.44 -8.63 -11.86
N SER A 21 -5.01 -8.20 -13.05
CA SER A 21 -5.90 -7.71 -14.10
C SER A 21 -6.90 -8.75 -14.59
N ASP A 22 -6.60 -10.04 -14.40
CA ASP A 22 -7.48 -11.17 -14.75
C ASP A 22 -8.57 -11.44 -13.69
N GLY A 23 -8.68 -10.59 -12.66
CA GLY A 23 -9.68 -10.71 -11.59
C GLY A 23 -9.40 -11.85 -10.62
N THR A 24 -8.29 -12.59 -10.80
CA THR A 24 -7.86 -13.56 -9.80
C THR A 24 -7.38 -12.80 -8.57
N ASN A 25 -7.78 -13.28 -7.38
CA ASN A 25 -7.11 -12.85 -6.17
C ASN A 25 -5.65 -13.22 -6.35
N ALA A 26 -4.82 -12.19 -6.44
CA ALA A 26 -3.41 -12.34 -6.65
C ALA A 26 -2.88 -13.00 -5.38
N SER A 27 -2.85 -14.35 -5.34
CA SER A 27 -2.17 -15.17 -4.34
C SER A 27 -0.68 -14.96 -4.54
N THR A 28 -0.28 -13.74 -4.23
CA THR A 28 1.02 -13.17 -4.51
C THR A 28 1.74 -13.16 -3.20
N PHE A 29 2.98 -13.62 -3.25
CA PHE A 29 3.86 -13.60 -2.12
C PHE A 29 4.21 -12.13 -1.84
N ILE A 30 3.43 -11.49 -0.97
CA ILE A 30 3.86 -10.30 -0.26
C ILE A 30 5.11 -10.76 0.50
N ALA A 31 6.28 -10.34 0.03
CA ALA A 31 7.54 -10.82 0.58
C ALA A 31 7.85 -10.11 1.90
N ASN A 32 7.52 -8.82 1.98
CA ASN A 32 7.69 -8.03 3.20
C ASN A 32 6.83 -6.77 3.18
N ILE A 33 6.27 -6.40 4.33
CA ILE A 33 5.68 -5.08 4.59
C ILE A 33 6.38 -4.53 5.82
N THR A 34 6.92 -3.33 5.71
CA THR A 34 7.41 -2.56 6.86
C THR A 34 6.54 -1.34 7.06
N GLU A 35 6.29 -0.99 8.31
CA GLU A 35 5.53 0.21 8.69
C GLU A 35 6.29 1.00 9.74
N MET A 36 6.27 2.32 9.59
CA MET A 36 6.90 3.25 10.52
C MET A 36 5.96 4.43 10.78
N ASN A 37 5.69 4.66 12.05
CA ASN A 37 4.90 5.80 12.49
C ASN A 37 5.83 6.98 12.80
N LYS A 38 5.44 8.16 12.34
CA LYS A 38 6.09 9.44 12.60
C LYS A 38 5.05 10.40 13.15
N THR A 39 5.50 11.34 13.97
CA THR A 39 4.66 12.45 14.43
C THR A 39 5.18 13.71 13.78
N ASN A 40 4.30 14.47 13.12
CA ASN A 40 4.67 15.73 12.51
C ASN A 40 4.79 16.84 13.57
N THR A 41 5.22 18.03 13.14
CA THR A 41 5.38 19.20 14.02
C THR A 41 4.07 19.68 14.66
N ASP A 42 2.93 19.36 14.05
CA ASP A 42 1.58 19.70 14.54
C ASP A 42 1.01 18.63 15.50
N GLY A 43 1.84 17.62 15.83
CA GLY A 43 1.47 16.48 16.66
C GLY A 43 0.49 15.50 16.00
N LEU A 44 0.21 15.65 14.70
CA LEU A 44 -0.53 14.66 13.92
C LEU A 44 0.39 13.48 13.61
N HIS A 45 -0.19 12.29 13.51
CA HIS A 45 0.52 11.07 13.20
C HIS A 45 0.49 10.80 11.70
N VAL A 46 1.63 10.38 11.17
CA VAL A 46 1.82 9.96 9.79
C VAL A 46 2.43 8.57 9.82
N THR A 47 1.84 7.66 9.08
CA THR A 47 2.37 6.31 8.88
C THR A 47 2.96 6.22 7.48
N GLU A 48 4.18 5.73 7.40
CA GLU A 48 4.86 5.35 6.16
C GLU A 48 4.93 3.82 6.10
N SER A 49 4.66 3.26 4.93
CA SER A 49 4.75 1.83 4.69
C SER A 49 5.53 1.55 3.43
N GLU A 50 6.38 0.54 3.49
CA GLU A 50 7.07 0.01 2.32
C GLU A 50 6.70 -1.45 2.11
N ILE A 51 6.27 -1.77 0.89
CA ILE A 51 5.95 -3.13 0.46
C ILE A 51 6.94 -3.62 -0.58
N THR A 52 7.38 -4.86 -0.39
CA THR A 52 8.09 -5.65 -1.40
C THR A 52 7.22 -6.83 -1.80
N ILE A 53 6.95 -6.93 -3.09
CA ILE A 53 6.10 -7.96 -3.68
C ILE A 53 6.89 -8.75 -4.72
N ILE A 54 6.60 -10.05 -4.80
CA ILE A 54 7.11 -10.91 -5.86
C ILE A 54 5.94 -11.24 -6.78
N LEU A 55 5.92 -10.61 -7.95
CA LEU A 55 4.85 -10.73 -8.94
C LEU A 55 5.12 -11.89 -9.91
N LYS A 56 4.07 -12.58 -10.36
CA LYS A 56 4.19 -13.61 -11.41
C LYS A 56 4.44 -12.93 -12.75
N ARG A 57 5.35 -13.49 -13.55
CA ARG A 57 5.60 -12.99 -14.92
C ARG A 57 4.36 -13.16 -15.81
N GLY A 58 4.18 -12.22 -16.74
CA GLY A 58 3.11 -12.26 -17.75
C GLY A 58 1.73 -11.83 -17.24
N GLN A 59 1.63 -11.32 -16.01
CA GLN A 59 0.39 -10.74 -15.47
C GLN A 59 0.56 -9.24 -15.21
N THR A 60 -0.53 -8.49 -15.37
CA THR A 60 -0.60 -7.09 -14.95
C THR A 60 -1.24 -7.01 -13.57
N TYR A 61 -0.71 -6.12 -12.73
CA TYR A 61 -1.19 -5.95 -11.36
C TYR A 61 -1.50 -4.48 -11.07
N SER A 62 -2.66 -4.24 -10.46
CA SER A 62 -3.00 -2.97 -9.85
C SER A 62 -2.66 -3.04 -8.37
N ILE A 63 -1.92 -2.04 -7.89
CA ILE A 63 -1.46 -1.97 -6.51
C ILE A 63 -1.95 -0.66 -5.93
N TYR A 64 -2.56 -0.73 -4.76
CA TYR A 64 -3.02 0.47 -4.09
C TYR A 64 -2.78 0.34 -2.61
N CYS A 65 -2.59 1.49 -1.97
CA CYS A 65 -2.52 1.57 -0.53
C CYS A 65 -3.59 2.53 -0.03
N ALA A 66 -4.10 2.30 1.17
CA ALA A 66 -5.01 3.24 1.81
C ALA A 66 -4.57 3.48 3.25
N GLY A 67 -4.56 4.76 3.64
CA GLY A 67 -4.52 5.13 5.05
C GLY A 67 -5.89 4.87 5.67
N ASN A 68 -5.92 4.15 6.79
CA ASN A 68 -7.15 3.82 7.50
C ASN A 68 -7.09 4.37 8.94
N ILE A 69 -8.09 5.19 9.28
CA ILE A 69 -8.29 5.75 10.61
C ILE A 69 -9.70 5.36 11.03
N ASP A 70 -9.84 4.58 12.10
CA ASP A 70 -11.14 4.18 12.68
C ASP A 70 -12.17 3.64 11.66
N GLY A 71 -11.71 2.97 10.60
CA GLY A 71 -12.56 2.40 9.55
C GLY A 71 -12.81 3.30 8.34
N GLN A 72 -12.42 4.59 8.38
CA GLN A 72 -12.45 5.47 7.20
C GLN A 72 -11.17 5.34 6.39
N GLN A 73 -11.31 5.09 5.08
CA GLN A 73 -10.19 4.84 4.15
C GLN A 73 -9.94 6.07 3.27
N ALA A 74 -8.71 6.58 3.29
CA ALA A 74 -8.19 7.50 2.28
C ALA A 74 -7.29 6.71 1.33
N VAL A 75 -7.70 6.55 0.07
CA VAL A 75 -7.06 5.64 -0.89
C VAL A 75 -6.07 6.40 -1.78
N ASN A 76 -4.82 5.94 -1.83
CA ASN A 76 -3.80 6.33 -2.81
C ASN A 76 -3.50 5.14 -3.73
N SER A 77 -3.82 5.24 -5.02
CA SER A 77 -3.64 4.15 -6.00
C SER A 77 -2.46 4.39 -6.95
N ALA A 78 -1.76 3.32 -7.34
CA ALA A 78 -0.70 3.35 -8.35
C ALA A 78 -0.70 2.08 -9.23
N ASN A 79 -0.92 2.21 -10.53
CA ASN A 79 -0.86 1.06 -11.44
C ASN A 79 0.60 0.68 -11.73
N VAL A 80 0.95 -0.61 -11.66
CA VAL A 80 2.31 -1.09 -11.94
C VAL A 80 2.26 -2.13 -13.06
N HIS A 81 2.82 -1.78 -14.22
CA HIS A 81 2.99 -2.69 -15.35
C HIS A 81 4.41 -3.27 -15.36
N LEU A 82 4.53 -4.60 -15.29
CA LEU A 82 5.79 -5.32 -15.49
C LEU A 82 5.89 -5.75 -16.95
N PHE A 83 6.77 -5.11 -17.71
CA PHE A 83 7.13 -5.57 -19.05
C PHE A 83 8.22 -6.65 -18.95
N ALA A 84 8.04 -7.76 -19.65
CA ALA A 84 9.10 -8.73 -19.86
C ALA A 84 10.03 -8.22 -20.97
N LEU A 85 11.34 -8.19 -20.72
CA LEU A 85 12.39 -8.04 -21.73
C LEU A 85 12.55 -9.35 -22.51
#